data_AF-A0A6G6S1Z7-F1
#
_entry.id   AF-A0A6G6S1Z7-F1
#
_cell.length_a   1.000
_cell.length_b   1.000
_cell.length_c   1.000
_cell.angle_alpha   90.00
_cell.angle_beta   90.00
_cell.angle_gamma   90.00
#
_symmetry.space_group_name_H-M   'P 1'
#
loop_
_entity.id
_entity.type
_entity.pdbx_description
1 polymer ?
#
loop_
_entity_poly.entity_id
_entity_poly.type
_entity_poly.pdbx_seq_one_letter_code
_entity_poly.pdbx_strand_id
1 'polypeptide(L)'
;MDEYDNTLISLVIVGAFIALGKMLVANETITLRLFIGKIILGSAVSVVAGALLILWPGIDSVAVMGIGSALGIVGYQLVEIWLRKRGNQFFSGKEKDDTK
;
A
#
# COMPACT_ATOMS: atom_id res chain seq x y z
N MET A 1 -24.24 -3.02 23.08
CA MET A 1 -24.08 -2.76 21.63
C MET A 1 -22.83 -1.90 21.40
N ASP A 2 -21.77 -2.11 22.20
CA ASP A 2 -20.72 -1.10 22.40
C ASP A 2 -19.40 -1.49 21.74
N GLU A 3 -19.22 -2.77 21.41
CA GLU A 3 -17.98 -3.27 20.79
C GLU A 3 -17.76 -2.68 19.39
N TYR A 4 -18.83 -2.53 18.61
CA TYR A 4 -18.75 -2.07 17.22
C TYR A 4 -18.35 -0.60 17.13
N ASP A 5 -18.93 0.24 17.99
CA ASP A 5 -18.62 1.67 18.04
C ASP A 5 -17.15 1.91 18.44
N ASN A 6 -16.65 1.16 19.42
CA ASN A 6 -15.24 1.23 19.82
C ASN A 6 -14.29 0.75 18.72
N THR A 7 -14.67 -0.29 17.97
CA THR A 7 -13.86 -0.81 16.86
C THR A 7 -13.79 0.21 15.71
N LEU A 8 -14.91 0.87 15.39
CA LEU A 8 -14.96 1.92 14.39
C LEU A 8 -14.11 3.13 14.80
N ILE A 9 -14.21 3.57 16.05
CA ILE A 9 -13.42 4.69 16.58
C ILE A 9 -11.91 4.36 16.51
N SER A 10 -11.52 3.15 16.90
CA SER A 10 -10.12 2.69 16.80
C SER A 10 -9.62 2.72 15.34
N LEU A 11 -10.42 2.24 14.39
CA LEU A 11 -10.08 2.27 12.97
C LEU A 11 -9.91 3.71 12.44
N VAL A 12 -10.77 4.63 12.88
CA VAL A 12 -10.66 6.05 12.53
C VAL A 12 -9.38 6.66 13.08
N ILE A 13 -9.05 6.38 14.35
CA ILE A 13 -7.83 6.90 14.99
C ILE A 13 -6.59 6.36 14.28
N VAL A 14 -6.51 5.04 14.05
CA VAL A 14 -5.38 4.42 13.34
C VAL A 14 -5.28 4.96 11.90
N GLY A 15 -6.41 5.12 11.22
CA GLY A 15 -6.47 5.74 9.89
C GLY A 15 -5.94 7.17 9.89
N ALA A 16 -6.29 7.98 10.89
CA ALA A 16 -5.80 9.34 11.05
C ALA A 16 -4.28 9.38 11.28
N PHE A 17 -3.74 8.50 12.13
CA PHE A 17 -2.30 8.38 12.34
C PHE A 17 -1.55 7.97 11.06
N ILE A 18 -2.09 7.03 10.29
CA ILE A 18 -1.51 6.62 9.00
C ILE A 18 -1.56 7.77 7.99
N ALA A 19 -2.66 8.52 7.93
CA ALA A 19 -2.80 9.67 7.05
C ALA A 19 -1.80 10.79 7.41
N LEU A 20 -1.62 11.07 8.71
CA LEU A 20 -0.61 12.01 9.20
C LEU A 20 0.81 11.55 8.84
N GLY A 21 1.14 10.28 9.07
CA GLY A 21 2.44 9.72 8.69
C GLY A 21 2.69 9.78 7.18
N LYS A 22 1.66 9.50 6.37
CA LYS A 22 1.71 9.66 4.91
C LYS A 22 1.93 11.13 4.51
N MET A 23 1.26 12.09 5.14
CA MET A 23 1.47 13.53 4.84
C MET A 23 2.86 14.01 5.23
N LEU A 24 3.44 13.47 6.30
CA LEU A 24 4.81 13.81 6.71
C LEU A 24 5.88 13.26 5.74
N VAL A 25 5.57 12.17 5.03
CA VAL A 25 6.51 11.45 4.15
C VAL A 25 6.27 11.72 2.66
N ALA A 26 5.04 12.03 2.24
CA ALA A 26 4.65 12.10 0.84
C ALA A 26 4.33 13.53 0.37
N ASN A 27 5.14 14.05 -0.56
CA ASN A 27 4.89 15.31 -1.27
C ASN A 27 4.25 15.07 -2.66
N GLU A 28 3.47 13.99 -2.81
CA GLU A 28 3.10 13.46 -4.13
C GLU A 28 1.59 13.32 -4.29
N THR A 29 1.08 13.74 -5.43
CA THR A 29 -0.33 13.61 -5.80
C THR A 29 -0.69 12.14 -5.97
N ILE A 30 -1.40 11.58 -4.98
CA ILE A 30 -1.91 10.21 -5.05
C ILE A 30 -2.94 10.14 -6.19
N THR A 31 -2.53 9.61 -7.33
CA THR A 31 -3.48 9.28 -8.40
C THR A 31 -4.31 8.06 -7.99
N LEU A 32 -5.61 8.06 -8.33
CA LEU A 32 -6.55 6.99 -7.97
C LEU A 32 -6.06 5.59 -8.40
N ARG A 33 -5.33 5.53 -9.52
CA ARG A 33 -4.70 4.31 -10.05
C ARG A 33 -3.64 3.74 -9.11
N LEU A 34 -2.79 4.59 -8.53
CA LEU A 34 -1.78 4.18 -7.55
C LEU A 34 -2.44 3.72 -6.24
N PHE A 35 -3.51 4.38 -5.82
CA PHE A 35 -4.24 4.02 -4.61
C PHE A 35 -4.84 2.61 -4.69
N ILE A 36 -5.49 2.26 -5.79
CA ILE A 36 -6.05 0.92 -5.98
C ILE A 36 -4.95 -0.14 -6.06
N GLY A 37 -3.86 0.15 -6.78
CA GLY A 37 -2.69 -0.75 -6.83
C GLY A 37 -2.09 -1.03 -5.45
N LYS A 38 -2.06 -0.01 -4.57
CA LYS A 38 -1.59 -0.13 -3.18
C LYS A 38 -2.42 -1.07 -2.34
N ILE A 39 -3.75 -0.96 -2.45
CA ILE A 39 -4.67 -1.80 -1.70
C ILE A 39 -4.49 -3.26 -2.12
N ILE A 40 -4.38 -3.53 -3.43
CA ILE A 40 -4.20 -4.89 -3.95
C ILE A 40 -2.87 -5.48 -3.48
N LEU A 41 -1.77 -4.72 -3.57
CA LEU A 41 -0.47 -5.22 -3.13
C LEU A 41 -0.41 -5.47 -1.61
N GLY A 42 -0.91 -4.53 -0.82
CA GLY A 42 -0.93 -4.66 0.64
C GLY A 42 -1.77 -5.85 1.11
N SER A 43 -2.94 -6.04 0.50
CA SER A 43 -3.80 -7.19 0.81
C SER A 43 -3.17 -8.53 0.41
N ALA A 44 -2.56 -8.61 -0.77
CA ALA A 44 -1.85 -9.82 -1.21
C ALA A 44 -0.70 -10.19 -0.25
N VAL A 45 0.11 -9.20 0.15
CA VAL A 45 1.22 -9.44 1.09
C VAL A 45 0.70 -9.82 2.48
N SER A 46 -0.40 -9.23 2.94
CA SER A 46 -1.03 -9.62 4.21
C SER A 46 -1.50 -11.08 4.20
N VAL A 47 -2.05 -11.56 3.08
CA VAL A 47 -2.45 -12.97 2.93
C VAL A 47 -1.23 -13.88 2.98
N VAL A 48 -0.13 -13.51 2.31
CA VAL A 48 1.12 -14.28 2.34
C VAL A 48 1.71 -14.33 3.75
N ALA A 49 1.67 -13.22 4.50
CA ALA A 49 2.10 -13.19 5.90
C ALA A 49 1.26 -14.12 6.78
N GLY A 50 -0.06 -14.13 6.61
CA GLY A 50 -0.94 -15.08 7.30
C GLY A 50 -0.69 -16.54 6.91
N ALA A 51 -0.45 -16.81 5.63
CA ALA A 51 -0.12 -18.14 5.13
C ALA A 51 1.23 -18.65 5.66
N LEU A 52 2.21 -17.77 5.84
CA LEU A 52 3.51 -18.11 6.43
C LEU A 52 3.37 -18.60 7.88
N LEU A 53 2.47 -18.01 8.67
CA LEU A 53 2.17 -18.49 10.02
C LEU A 53 1.60 -19.92 10.02
N ILE A 54 0.78 -20.25 9.02
CA ILE A 54 0.19 -21.60 8.88
C ILE A 54 1.26 -22.63 8.49
N LEU A 55 2.19 -22.25 7.60
CA LEU A 55 3.27 -23.12 7.12
C LEU A 55 4.39 -23.30 8.15
N TRP A 56 4.63 -22.31 9.00
CA TRP A 56 5.66 -22.33 10.04
C TRP A 56 5.08 -21.97 11.42
N PRO A 57 4.48 -22.95 12.12
CA PRO A 57 3.85 -22.74 13.43
C PRO A 57 4.84 -22.50 14.60
N GLY A 58 6.15 -22.47 14.33
CA GLY A 58 7.19 -22.23 15.33
C GLY A 58 7.74 -20.80 15.37
N ILE A 59 7.23 -19.90 14.51
CA ILE A 59 7.69 -18.51 14.43
C ILE A 59 6.75 -17.63 15.25
N ASP A 60 7.31 -16.71 16.02
CA ASP A 60 6.55 -15.74 16.80
C ASP A 60 5.61 -14.92 15.90
N SER A 61 4.33 -14.80 16.28
CA SER A 61 3.32 -14.09 15.48
C SER A 61 3.69 -12.63 15.22
N VAL A 62 4.37 -11.98 16.16
CA VAL A 62 4.82 -10.59 15.99
C VAL A 62 5.93 -10.50 14.94
N ALA A 63 6.82 -11.49 14.88
CA ALA A 63 7.91 -11.53 13.90
C ALA A 63 7.37 -11.73 12.47
N VAL A 64 6.41 -12.63 12.26
CA VAL A 64 5.79 -12.83 10.94
C VAL A 64 5.02 -11.59 10.51
N MET A 65 4.32 -10.93 11.44
CA MET A 65 3.58 -9.70 11.17
C MET A 65 4.52 -8.53 10.84
N GLY A 66 5.67 -8.44 11.51
CA GLY A 66 6.72 -7.45 11.23
C GLY A 66 7.36 -7.66 9.86
N ILE A 67 7.72 -8.90 9.52
CA ILE A 67 8.29 -9.25 8.21
C ILE A 67 7.27 -9.00 7.10
N GLY A 68 6.03 -9.46 7.27
CA GLY A 68 4.95 -9.23 6.32
C GLY A 68 4.69 -7.75 6.07
N SER A 69 4.71 -6.94 7.13
CA SER A 69 4.53 -5.48 7.02
C SER A 69 5.70 -4.82 6.29
N ALA A 70 6.95 -5.20 6.61
CA ALA A 70 8.13 -4.69 5.91
C ALA A 70 8.10 -5.05 4.41
N LEU A 71 7.78 -6.30 4.09
CA LEU A 71 7.67 -6.79 2.72
C LEU A 71 6.53 -6.08 1.96
N GLY A 72 5.42 -5.78 2.65
CA GLY A 72 4.30 -5.05 2.09
C GLY A 72 4.67 -3.62 1.71
N ILE A 73 5.45 -2.94 2.56
CA ILE A 73 5.95 -1.59 2.31
C ILE A 73 6.98 -1.58 1.17
N VAL A 74 7.89 -2.55 1.13
CA VAL A 74 8.89 -2.68 0.07
C VAL A 74 8.24 -3.00 -1.28
N GLY A 75 7.33 -3.98 -1.32
CA GLY A 75 6.56 -4.32 -2.52
C GLY A 75 5.76 -3.12 -3.02
N TYR A 76 5.17 -2.37 -2.11
CA TYR A 76 4.50 -1.11 -2.41
C TYR A 76 5.43 -0.10 -3.12
N GLN A 77 6.60 0.19 -2.56
CA GLN A 77 7.57 1.11 -3.17
C GLN A 77 8.02 0.65 -4.56
N LEU A 78 8.22 -0.66 -4.74
CA LEU A 78 8.63 -1.22 -6.03
C LEU A 78 7.56 -1.02 -7.12
N VAL A 79 6.30 -1.26 -6.78
CA VAL A 79 5.17 -1.06 -7.71
C VAL A 79 4.94 0.40 -8.00
N GLU A 80 5.11 1.29 -7.03
CA GLU A 80 5.03 2.73 -7.26
C GLU A 80 6.07 3.20 -8.28
N ILE A 81 7.33 2.79 -8.14
CA ILE A 81 8.40 3.10 -9.10
C ILE A 81 8.07 2.53 -10.48
N TRP A 82 7.60 1.28 -10.55
CA TRP A 82 7.25 0.64 -11.80
C TRP A 82 6.06 1.31 -12.50
N LEU A 83 5.03 1.69 -11.75
CA LEU A 83 3.85 2.34 -12.30
C LEU A 83 4.15 3.76 -12.77
N ARG A 84 5.03 4.50 -12.08
CA ARG A 84 5.56 5.80 -12.54
C ARG A 84 6.31 5.66 -13.85
N LYS A 85 7.20 4.66 -13.94
CA LYS A 85 7.98 4.39 -15.15
C LYS A 85 7.09 4.06 -16.36
N ARG A 86 6.00 3.31 -16.13
CA ARG A 86 5.03 2.94 -17.17
C ARG A 86 4.01 4.03 -17.49
N GLY A 87 3.66 4.88 -16.51
CA GLY A 87 2.81 6.06 -16.70
C GLY A 87 3.48 7.13 -17.57
N ASN A 88 4.78 7.38 -17.38
CA ASN A 88 5.55 8.30 -18.21
C ASN A 88 5.63 7.86 -19.68
N GLN A 89 5.68 6.55 -19.96
CA GLN A 89 5.68 6.05 -21.34
C GLN A 89 4.35 6.29 -22.07
N PHE A 90 3.24 6.43 -21.34
CA PHE A 90 1.92 6.69 -21.95
C PHE A 90 1.69 8.19 -22.21
N PHE A 91 2.27 9.08 -21.39
CA PHE A 91 2.19 10.52 -21.59
C PHE A 91 3.19 11.06 -22.63
N SER A 92 4.34 10.39 -22.84
CA SER A 92 5.34 10.83 -23.81
C SER A 92 5.02 10.49 -25.28
N GLY A 93 3.85 9.89 -25.56
CA GLY A 93 3.44 9.45 -26.90
C GLY A 93 2.50 10.41 -27.65
N LYS A 94 2.19 11.61 -27.11
CA LYS A 94 1.22 12.56 -27.70
C LYS A 94 1.76 13.97 -27.94
N GLU A 95 3.07 14.13 -28.14
CA GLU A 95 3.66 15.45 -28.45
C GLU A 95 4.41 15.44 -29.79
N LYS A 96 3.82 14.84 -30.84
CA LYS A 96 4.32 14.95 -32.23
C LYS A 96 3.21 14.74 -33.26
N ASP A 97 2.14 15.54 -33.23
CA ASP A 97 1.33 15.78 -34.42
C ASP A 97 0.43 17.00 -34.18
N ASP A 98 0.96 18.21 -34.40
CA ASP A 98 0.17 19.39 -34.73
C ASP A 98 1.13 20.56 -35.03
N THR A 99 1.78 20.49 -36.19
CA THR A 99 2.27 21.69 -36.88
C THR A 99 2.14 21.41 -38.37
N LYS A 100 0.91 21.56 -38.87
CA LYS A 100 0.66 21.81 -40.29
C LYS A 100 0.83 23.29 -40.58
#